data_AF-A0A0C1ZYP3-F1
#
_entry.id   AF-A0A0C1ZYP3-F1
#
_cell.length_a   1.000
_cell.length_b   1.000
_cell.length_c   1.000
_cell.angle_alpha   90.00
_cell.angle_beta   90.00
_cell.angle_gamma   90.00
#
_symmetry.space_group_name_H-M   'P 1'
#
loop_
_entity.id
_entity.type
_entity.pdbx_description
1 polymer ?
#
loop_
_entity_poly.entity_id
_entity_poly.type
_entity_poly.pdbx_seq_one_letter_code
_entity_poly.pdbx_strand_id
1 'polypeptide(L)'
;MGPNPLIDAGGPGDGDAGDGDSGDGDPGDGDPGDGDLDHGDPSDSDGDPGDCDNGILDGDETDVDCGGSCSGCEPGGACLVGGDCDSSVCDAEVCAAATCTDGVKNGDERNPDCGGSCRFCAHSEFVAQLDDFEGGHAAAPNVAMFQDGVFAVLYSSFGDGFRLRWFDEFAAPISTGIPVTDQVTQSDPYSARGVIATQDLDSHDVFAVINGLNAMSTSTDVFSIRRGPNTSASHLSIYQGPDTVFRADGVLDGNIATFVFEKDGEVWLRRHNYSLNIPLGTAIRANPDFALRPAKHATITQRNGVAVVAWFACDPMDPNDCDLELRSSDFGWIEDAPVKLNLAPQGYGYPEVAVGEDGRVALAWGGGVTHNRQAWAALLEPGLVLDGAPWLLQDSIPTFSLPTPDVIALEDGNFAFAWGDSPAQRVHIRRFSGPDLPLVTDVGDEAAWPASDSVAHVRMATAARLVSVVWSGSVDSVLEIQGQVLSY
;
A
#
# COMPACT_ATOMS: atom_id res chain seq x y z
N MET A 1 -12.57 50.89 11.74
CA MET A 1 -12.56 52.03 12.69
C MET A 1 -12.47 51.42 14.08
N GLY A 2 -11.36 51.62 14.79
CA GLY A 2 -11.15 51.04 16.14
C GLY A 2 -11.98 51.75 17.23
N PRO A 3 -11.62 51.70 18.53
CA PRO A 3 -10.63 50.85 19.24
C PRO A 3 -11.12 50.26 20.61
N ASN A 4 -10.32 49.34 21.20
CA ASN A 4 -10.06 49.14 22.67
C ASN A 4 -11.22 48.71 23.65
N PRO A 5 -10.97 48.39 24.95
CA PRO A 5 -10.12 47.36 25.61
C PRO A 5 -10.84 46.74 26.89
N LEU A 6 -10.06 46.16 27.84
CA LEU A 6 -10.31 45.82 29.28
C LEU A 6 -10.45 44.31 29.60
N ILE A 7 -9.54 43.64 30.34
CA ILE A 7 -9.11 43.74 31.78
C ILE A 7 -10.19 43.28 32.80
N ASP A 8 -9.95 42.07 33.32
CA ASP A 8 -9.97 41.55 34.70
C ASP A 8 -10.90 42.11 35.79
N ALA A 9 -11.55 41.20 36.53
CA ALA A 9 -11.74 41.26 37.99
C ALA A 9 -12.34 39.94 38.56
N GLY A 10 -11.49 39.11 39.18
CA GLY A 10 -11.58 38.62 40.57
C GLY A 10 -12.83 37.94 41.16
N GLY A 11 -12.67 36.66 41.52
CA GLY A 11 -12.79 36.17 42.92
C GLY A 11 -14.17 35.72 43.48
N PRO A 12 -14.21 35.11 44.69
CA PRO A 12 -14.15 33.65 44.89
C PRO A 12 -15.23 33.10 45.88
N GLY A 13 -15.16 31.79 46.17
CA GLY A 13 -15.82 31.11 47.30
C GLY A 13 -16.75 29.97 46.86
N ASP A 14 -16.94 28.87 47.56
CA ASP A 14 -16.38 28.30 48.79
C ASP A 14 -17.03 26.90 48.91
N GLY A 15 -16.38 25.96 49.60
CA GLY A 15 -17.12 25.04 50.47
C GLY A 15 -17.16 23.55 50.11
N ASP A 16 -16.43 22.81 50.95
CA ASP A 16 -16.79 21.51 51.56
C ASP A 16 -16.83 20.22 50.72
N ALA A 17 -16.47 19.04 51.23
CA ALA A 17 -15.72 18.61 52.42
C ALA A 17 -15.72 17.07 52.42
N GLY A 18 -14.64 16.50 52.98
CA GLY A 18 -14.63 15.23 53.72
C GLY A 18 -14.53 13.95 52.90
N ASP A 19 -13.88 12.88 53.38
CA ASP A 19 -13.04 12.68 54.57
C ASP A 19 -12.52 11.24 54.51
N GLY A 20 -11.26 11.05 54.94
CA GLY A 20 -10.79 9.84 55.65
C GLY A 20 -10.22 8.69 54.80
N ASP A 21 -9.22 7.93 55.24
CA ASP A 21 -8.70 7.74 56.59
C ASP A 21 -7.35 6.97 56.52
N SER A 22 -6.45 7.30 57.47
CA SER A 22 -5.28 6.62 58.10
C SER A 22 -4.53 5.44 57.43
N GLY A 23 -3.24 5.17 57.67
CA GLY A 23 -2.25 5.44 58.74
C GLY A 23 -1.27 4.24 58.71
N ASP A 24 0.06 4.39 58.78
CA ASP A 24 0.91 4.34 59.99
C ASP A 24 2.39 4.42 59.50
N GLY A 25 3.27 5.30 60.00
CA GLY A 25 4.24 5.07 61.10
C GLY A 25 5.64 4.71 60.54
N ASP A 26 6.75 5.45 60.74
CA ASP A 26 7.54 5.64 61.98
C ASP A 26 8.74 6.64 61.69
N PRO A 27 9.42 7.26 62.69
CA PRO A 27 10.09 8.56 62.61
C PRO A 27 11.63 8.60 62.81
N GLY A 28 12.19 9.83 62.81
CA GLY A 28 13.50 10.24 63.39
C GLY A 28 14.61 10.37 62.34
N ASP A 29 15.42 11.42 62.22
CA ASP A 29 15.87 12.53 63.09
C ASP A 29 16.23 13.69 62.12
N GLY A 30 16.06 14.99 62.36
CA GLY A 30 16.54 15.79 63.49
C GLY A 30 17.78 16.60 63.10
N ASP A 31 17.62 17.76 62.43
CA ASP A 31 18.63 18.85 62.47
C ASP A 31 17.97 20.23 62.19
N PRO A 32 18.06 21.21 63.11
CA PRO A 32 17.61 22.57 62.88
C PRO A 32 18.78 23.57 62.83
N GLY A 33 18.86 24.32 61.74
CA GLY A 33 19.79 25.44 61.58
C GLY A 33 20.09 25.66 60.10
N ASP A 34 20.09 26.84 59.51
CA ASP A 34 20.15 28.20 60.03
C ASP A 34 19.46 29.09 58.99
N GLY A 35 18.80 30.15 59.45
CA GLY A 35 18.22 31.12 58.55
C GLY A 35 19.32 31.96 57.90
N ASP A 36 19.27 32.06 56.58
CA ASP A 36 19.77 33.24 55.88
C ASP A 36 18.61 33.81 55.05
N LEU A 37 18.12 34.94 55.56
CA LEU A 37 17.44 35.96 54.76
C LEU A 37 18.53 36.55 53.87
N ASP A 38 18.79 35.96 52.71
CA ASP A 38 19.55 36.68 51.70
C ASP A 38 18.61 37.50 50.82
N HIS A 39 19.04 38.74 50.70
CA HIS A 39 18.40 39.81 50.02
C HIS A 39 18.23 39.45 48.54
N GLY A 40 17.07 39.78 47.99
CA GLY A 40 16.94 39.92 46.55
C GLY A 40 17.99 40.92 46.06
N ASP A 41 19.02 40.40 45.41
CA ASP A 41 19.91 41.16 44.55
C ASP A 41 19.27 41.23 43.15
N PRO A 42 18.88 42.41 42.65
CA PRO A 42 18.34 42.55 41.31
C PRO A 42 19.44 42.71 40.25
N SER A 43 20.64 42.14 40.45
CA SER A 43 21.76 42.38 39.53
C SER A 43 22.54 41.17 39.01
N ASP A 44 22.15 39.93 39.29
CA ASP A 44 22.67 38.76 38.57
C ASP A 44 21.75 38.39 37.39
N SER A 45 21.71 39.30 36.40
CA SER A 45 21.40 38.98 35.00
C SER A 45 22.71 38.81 34.24
N ASP A 46 23.65 38.06 34.82
CA ASP A 46 24.76 37.51 34.06
C ASP A 46 24.17 36.36 33.26
N GLY A 47 23.81 36.66 32.01
CA GLY A 47 23.28 35.68 31.05
C GLY A 47 24.14 34.44 31.05
N ASP A 48 23.57 33.35 31.55
CA ASP A 48 24.14 32.03 31.39
C ASP A 48 24.19 31.77 29.88
N PRO A 49 25.36 31.49 29.26
CA PRO A 49 25.49 31.34 27.80
C PRO A 49 24.80 30.10 27.21
N GLY A 50 23.67 29.65 27.78
CA GLY A 50 22.98 28.43 27.40
C GLY A 50 21.55 28.31 27.92
N ASP A 51 20.88 29.43 28.23
CA ASP A 51 19.46 29.40 28.60
C ASP A 51 18.58 29.64 27.36
N CYS A 52 18.28 28.55 26.65
CA CYS A 52 17.57 28.54 25.37
C CYS A 52 16.03 28.70 25.47
N ASP A 53 15.49 29.17 26.60
CA ASP A 53 14.04 29.27 26.85
C ASP A 53 13.72 30.50 27.74
N ASN A 54 14.44 31.61 27.53
CA ASN A 54 14.42 32.80 28.40
C ASN A 54 13.65 33.99 27.81
N GLY A 55 13.15 33.90 26.58
CA GLY A 55 12.35 34.91 25.90
C GLY A 55 13.16 36.05 25.30
N ILE A 56 14.50 35.96 25.25
CA ILE A 56 15.39 36.98 24.69
C ILE A 56 16.42 36.34 23.76
N LEU A 57 16.79 37.04 22.68
CA LEU A 57 17.87 36.61 21.79
C LEU A 57 19.22 36.88 22.46
N ASP A 58 19.88 35.84 22.96
CA ASP A 58 21.20 35.92 23.57
C ASP A 58 22.14 34.74 23.22
N GLY A 59 23.27 34.62 23.91
CA GLY A 59 24.23 33.55 23.63
C GLY A 59 24.74 33.50 22.18
N ASP A 60 24.62 32.32 21.56
CA ASP A 60 24.87 32.08 20.13
C ASP A 60 23.61 31.75 19.33
N GLU A 61 22.43 32.05 19.89
CA GLU A 61 21.14 31.91 19.24
C GLU A 61 21.04 32.73 17.95
N THR A 62 20.25 32.24 16.99
CA THR A 62 20.00 32.97 15.74
C THR A 62 18.60 33.57 15.67
N ASP A 63 17.67 33.08 16.48
CA ASP A 63 16.38 33.70 16.77
C ASP A 63 16.06 33.52 18.27
N VAL A 64 15.05 34.22 18.78
CA VAL A 64 14.71 34.17 20.23
C VAL A 64 14.46 32.72 20.67
N ASP A 65 15.25 32.24 21.63
CA ASP A 65 15.13 30.91 22.23
C ASP A 65 15.45 29.74 21.25
N CYS A 66 16.18 29.99 20.14
CA CYS A 66 16.55 28.92 19.20
C CYS A 66 17.78 29.24 18.30
N GLY A 67 18.33 28.19 17.68
CA GLY A 67 19.50 28.25 16.80
C GLY A 67 20.83 28.25 17.55
N GLY A 68 21.96 28.14 16.82
CA GLY A 68 23.29 28.07 17.44
C GLY A 68 23.50 26.80 18.27
N SER A 69 23.70 26.96 19.57
CA SER A 69 23.84 25.84 20.52
C SER A 69 22.50 25.32 21.07
N CYS A 70 21.40 26.03 20.80
CA CYS A 70 20.04 25.68 21.21
C CYS A 70 19.34 24.72 20.23
N SER A 71 18.09 24.36 20.50
CA SER A 71 17.25 23.63 19.52
C SER A 71 17.09 24.44 18.23
N GLY A 72 16.89 23.76 17.11
CA GLY A 72 16.69 24.44 15.84
C GLY A 72 15.43 25.31 15.86
N CYS A 73 15.45 26.40 15.11
CA CYS A 73 14.29 27.26 14.95
C CYS A 73 13.25 26.62 14.02
N GLU A 74 11.98 26.83 14.34
CA GLU A 74 10.86 26.48 13.47
C GLU A 74 10.90 27.26 12.14
N PRO A 75 10.21 26.79 11.09
CA PRO A 75 10.13 27.51 9.82
C PRO A 75 9.66 28.96 9.98
N GLY A 76 10.43 29.90 9.43
CA GLY A 76 10.21 31.34 9.56
C GLY A 76 11.12 32.02 10.59
N GLY A 77 11.81 31.26 11.46
CA GLY A 77 12.81 31.79 12.38
C GLY A 77 14.09 32.24 11.68
N ALA A 78 14.86 33.13 12.31
CA ALA A 78 16.14 33.60 11.77
C ALA A 78 17.27 32.56 11.93
N CYS A 79 18.16 32.47 10.94
CA CYS A 79 19.26 31.50 10.91
C CYS A 79 20.50 32.04 10.18
N LEU A 80 21.66 31.46 10.46
CA LEU A 80 22.93 31.74 9.78
C LEU A 80 23.46 30.53 9.00
N VAL A 81 23.19 29.33 9.51
CA VAL A 81 23.55 28.05 8.90
C VAL A 81 22.39 27.07 9.02
N GLY A 82 22.41 26.00 8.21
CA GLY A 82 21.36 24.98 8.26
C GLY A 82 21.14 24.40 9.65
N GLY A 83 22.21 24.20 10.44
CA GLY A 83 22.13 23.65 11.80
C GLY A 83 21.33 24.50 12.80
N ASP A 84 21.05 25.77 12.48
CA ASP A 84 20.22 26.64 13.32
C ASP A 84 18.72 26.36 13.15
N CYS A 85 18.33 25.55 12.17
CA CYS A 85 16.95 25.26 11.84
C CYS A 85 16.59 23.81 12.15
N ASP A 86 15.37 23.58 12.62
CA ASP A 86 14.84 22.21 12.81
C ASP A 86 14.80 21.41 11.50
N SER A 87 14.53 22.09 10.39
CA SER A 87 14.58 21.51 9.04
C SER A 87 16.00 21.26 8.54
N SER A 88 17.02 21.77 9.23
CA SER A 88 18.40 21.85 8.73
C SER A 88 18.57 22.70 7.46
N VAL A 89 17.56 23.50 7.07
CA VAL A 89 17.56 24.34 5.86
C VAL A 89 17.42 25.81 6.24
N CYS A 90 18.52 26.54 6.12
CA CYS A 90 18.55 27.99 6.24
C CYS A 90 18.59 28.61 4.83
N ASP A 91 17.47 29.19 4.38
CA ASP A 91 17.35 29.86 3.09
C ASP A 91 17.10 31.36 3.28
N ALA A 92 17.93 32.17 2.65
CA ALA A 92 17.87 33.64 2.77
C ALA A 92 17.83 34.15 4.24
N GLU A 93 18.66 33.57 5.11
CA GLU A 93 18.75 33.90 6.56
C GLU A 93 17.48 33.57 7.36
N VAL A 94 16.59 32.74 6.80
CA VAL A 94 15.35 32.29 7.44
C VAL A 94 15.24 30.76 7.34
N CYS A 95 14.81 30.12 8.42
CA CYS A 95 14.56 28.69 8.42
C CYS A 95 13.40 28.36 7.47
N ALA A 96 13.69 27.54 6.46
CA ALA A 96 12.67 27.04 5.55
C ALA A 96 11.99 25.80 6.16
N ALA A 97 10.75 25.53 5.76
CA ALA A 97 10.13 24.25 6.06
C ALA A 97 10.87 23.14 5.31
N ALA A 98 10.95 21.95 5.92
CA ALA A 98 11.44 20.75 5.25
C ALA A 98 10.63 20.51 3.96
N THR A 99 11.30 20.22 2.85
CA THR A 99 10.66 19.89 1.58
C THR A 99 11.32 18.68 0.95
N CYS A 100 10.54 17.91 0.19
CA CYS A 100 11.02 16.72 -0.51
C CYS A 100 11.99 16.98 -1.67
N THR A 101 12.59 18.17 -1.74
CA THR A 101 13.50 18.62 -2.82
C THR A 101 14.58 19.59 -2.32
N ASP A 102 14.76 19.74 -1.02
CA ASP A 102 15.73 20.68 -0.44
C ASP A 102 17.16 20.12 -0.35
N GLY A 103 17.37 18.84 -0.68
CA GLY A 103 18.66 18.19 -0.71
C GLY A 103 19.16 17.72 0.66
N VAL A 104 18.33 17.84 1.71
CA VAL A 104 18.69 17.53 3.09
C VAL A 104 17.74 16.47 3.62
N LYS A 105 18.30 15.43 4.26
CA LYS A 105 17.47 14.43 4.95
C LYS A 105 16.87 15.05 6.23
N ASN A 106 15.61 15.47 6.17
CA ASN A 106 14.88 16.09 7.26
C ASN A 106 13.42 15.58 7.31
N GLY A 107 12.61 16.10 8.24
CA GLY A 107 11.23 15.65 8.39
C GLY A 107 11.11 14.15 8.66
N ASP A 108 10.25 13.46 7.90
CA ASP A 108 10.08 12.00 7.97
C ASP A 108 10.82 11.21 6.87
N GLU A 109 11.73 11.87 6.13
CA GLU A 109 12.49 11.29 5.04
C GLU A 109 13.42 10.12 5.45
N ARG A 110 13.61 9.18 4.53
CA ARG A 110 14.50 8.02 4.68
C ARG A 110 15.89 8.29 4.13
N ASN A 111 15.96 8.98 3.01
CA ASN A 111 17.16 9.48 2.38
C ASN A 111 16.87 10.93 1.95
N PRO A 112 17.86 11.80 1.72
CA PRO A 112 17.59 13.15 1.25
C PRO A 112 16.59 13.14 0.09
N ASP A 113 15.49 13.88 0.25
CA ASP A 113 14.44 14.07 -0.75
C ASP A 113 13.63 12.80 -1.11
N CYS A 114 13.57 11.79 -0.24
CA CYS A 114 12.72 10.61 -0.43
C CYS A 114 12.36 9.84 0.86
N GLY A 115 11.26 9.09 0.79
CA GLY A 115 10.66 8.34 1.90
C GLY A 115 9.86 9.25 2.83
N GLY A 116 9.27 8.68 3.87
CA GLY A 116 8.37 9.40 4.76
C GLY A 116 7.14 9.86 4.01
N SER A 117 6.88 11.15 4.00
CA SER A 117 5.82 11.82 3.26
C SER A 117 6.21 12.13 1.80
N CYS A 118 7.48 11.95 1.44
CA CYS A 118 8.01 12.22 0.11
C CYS A 118 7.83 11.06 -0.87
N ARG A 119 8.40 11.21 -2.08
CA ARG A 119 8.46 10.14 -3.09
C ARG A 119 9.14 8.89 -2.53
N PHE A 120 8.85 7.73 -3.11
CA PHE A 120 9.55 6.50 -2.75
C PHE A 120 11.07 6.60 -2.95
N CYS A 121 11.84 6.05 -2.02
CA CYS A 121 13.27 5.85 -2.19
C CYS A 121 13.55 4.55 -2.95
N ALA A 122 14.56 4.56 -3.83
CA ALA A 122 15.15 3.32 -4.33
C ALA A 122 15.78 2.55 -3.15
N HIS A 123 15.37 1.29 -2.96
CA HIS A 123 15.93 0.41 -1.94
C HIS A 123 16.85 -0.65 -2.56
N SER A 124 16.46 -1.24 -3.69
CA SER A 124 17.31 -2.10 -4.52
C SER A 124 17.78 -1.38 -5.79
N GLU A 125 18.73 -1.97 -6.52
CA GLU A 125 18.92 -1.63 -7.94
C GLU A 125 17.75 -2.15 -8.79
N PHE A 126 17.56 -1.53 -9.96
CA PHE A 126 16.62 -2.01 -10.98
C PHE A 126 17.11 -3.34 -11.56
N VAL A 127 16.20 -4.32 -11.69
CA VAL A 127 16.48 -5.62 -12.28
C VAL A 127 15.68 -5.78 -13.57
N ALA A 128 16.38 -5.90 -14.70
CA ALA A 128 15.78 -6.03 -16.03
C ALA A 128 15.25 -7.44 -16.36
N GLN A 129 15.67 -8.43 -15.58
CA GLN A 129 15.35 -9.85 -15.77
C GLN A 129 15.21 -10.51 -14.39
N LEU A 130 14.05 -10.30 -13.77
CA LEU A 130 13.63 -11.06 -12.59
C LEU A 130 13.23 -12.48 -12.97
N ASP A 131 12.82 -12.76 -14.19
CA ASP A 131 12.79 -14.14 -14.66
C ASP A 131 14.20 -14.62 -15.02
N ASP A 132 14.46 -15.92 -14.85
CA ASP A 132 15.74 -16.55 -15.18
C ASP A 132 15.71 -17.22 -16.57
N PHE A 133 14.84 -16.72 -17.47
CA PHE A 133 14.47 -17.43 -18.68
C PHE A 133 15.12 -16.87 -19.94
N GLU A 134 16.35 -17.29 -20.20
CA GLU A 134 17.06 -16.90 -21.41
C GLU A 134 16.33 -17.35 -22.68
N GLY A 135 15.88 -16.37 -23.48
CA GLY A 135 15.40 -16.58 -24.84
C GLY A 135 13.95 -17.01 -24.99
N GLY A 136 13.15 -16.96 -23.91
CA GLY A 136 11.71 -17.15 -24.02
C GLY A 136 10.93 -16.01 -23.38
N HIS A 137 9.62 -16.01 -23.61
CA HIS A 137 8.77 -14.91 -23.15
C HIS A 137 8.26 -15.19 -21.73
N ALA A 138 8.49 -14.23 -20.83
CA ALA A 138 7.87 -14.16 -19.51
C ALA A 138 6.92 -12.96 -19.42
N ALA A 139 5.73 -13.14 -18.87
CA ALA A 139 4.74 -12.07 -18.74
C ALA A 139 3.77 -12.29 -17.58
N ALA A 140 2.94 -11.28 -17.34
CA ALA A 140 1.86 -11.28 -16.35
C ALA A 140 2.36 -11.67 -14.94
N PRO A 141 3.33 -10.92 -14.38
CA PRO A 141 3.81 -11.20 -13.05
C PRO A 141 2.71 -10.92 -12.02
N ASN A 142 2.80 -11.59 -10.89
CA ASN A 142 2.19 -11.20 -9.62
C ASN A 142 3.25 -11.36 -8.53
N VAL A 143 3.16 -10.57 -7.48
CA VAL A 143 4.18 -10.51 -6.44
C VAL A 143 3.55 -10.61 -5.05
N ALA A 144 4.22 -11.31 -4.15
CA ALA A 144 3.91 -11.31 -2.73
C ALA A 144 5.18 -11.05 -1.94
N MET A 145 5.06 -10.25 -0.88
CA MET A 145 6.18 -9.87 -0.02
C MET A 145 5.93 -10.41 1.40
N PHE A 146 6.99 -10.92 2.01
CA PHE A 146 7.03 -11.39 3.38
C PHE A 146 7.45 -10.26 4.31
N GLN A 147 7.14 -10.39 5.59
CA GLN A 147 7.39 -9.36 6.62
C GLN A 147 8.88 -9.08 6.87
N ASP A 148 9.77 -9.95 6.43
CA ASP A 148 11.23 -9.77 6.47
C ASP A 148 11.81 -9.18 5.17
N GLY A 149 10.97 -8.77 4.21
CA GLY A 149 11.38 -8.15 2.95
C GLY A 149 11.70 -9.14 1.83
N VAL A 150 11.74 -10.45 2.10
CA VAL A 150 11.79 -11.47 1.04
C VAL A 150 10.53 -11.34 0.19
N PHE A 151 10.64 -11.53 -1.12
CA PHE A 151 9.47 -11.54 -2.00
C PHE A 151 9.54 -12.65 -3.04
N ALA A 152 8.36 -13.09 -3.47
CA ALA A 152 8.19 -14.11 -4.49
C ALA A 152 7.46 -13.54 -5.70
N VAL A 153 7.97 -13.82 -6.89
CA VAL A 153 7.37 -13.41 -8.15
C VAL A 153 6.81 -14.64 -8.86
N LEU A 154 5.50 -14.64 -9.06
CA LEU A 154 4.77 -15.59 -9.90
C LEU A 154 4.68 -15.02 -11.31
N TYR A 155 5.06 -15.77 -12.33
CA TYR A 155 4.96 -15.29 -13.72
C TYR A 155 4.63 -16.44 -14.67
N SER A 156 4.13 -16.08 -15.86
CA SER A 156 3.85 -17.03 -16.92
C SER A 156 5.01 -17.12 -17.89
N SER A 157 5.51 -18.32 -18.10
CA SER A 157 6.47 -18.66 -19.15
C SER A 157 5.73 -19.27 -20.34
N PHE A 158 5.79 -18.62 -21.50
CA PHE A 158 5.08 -19.09 -22.69
C PHE A 158 5.63 -20.45 -23.14
N GLY A 159 4.83 -21.50 -22.96
CA GLY A 159 5.19 -22.89 -23.29
C GLY A 159 5.63 -23.74 -22.10
N ASP A 160 5.90 -23.14 -20.94
CA ASP A 160 6.39 -23.82 -19.73
C ASP A 160 5.50 -23.61 -18.49
N GLY A 161 4.39 -22.89 -18.64
CA GLY A 161 3.37 -22.70 -17.61
C GLY A 161 3.75 -21.61 -16.59
N PHE A 162 3.20 -21.72 -15.38
CA PHE A 162 3.48 -20.77 -14.30
C PHE A 162 4.76 -21.14 -13.56
N ARG A 163 5.58 -20.13 -13.23
CA ARG A 163 6.83 -20.26 -12.47
C ARG A 163 6.84 -19.33 -11.27
N LEU A 164 7.58 -19.73 -10.23
CA LEU A 164 7.85 -18.93 -9.04
C LEU A 164 9.35 -18.74 -8.86
N ARG A 165 9.75 -17.56 -8.41
CA ARG A 165 11.12 -17.25 -8.00
C ARG A 165 11.13 -16.35 -6.77
N TRP A 166 12.10 -16.56 -5.88
CA TRP A 166 12.24 -15.80 -4.64
C TRP A 166 13.48 -14.90 -4.67
N PHE A 167 13.35 -13.76 -4.01
CA PHE A 167 14.37 -12.71 -3.92
C PHE A 167 14.43 -12.17 -2.50
N ASP A 168 15.60 -11.68 -2.11
CA ASP A 168 15.75 -10.89 -0.89
C ASP A 168 15.23 -9.46 -1.08
N GLU A 169 15.30 -8.64 -0.02
CA GLU A 169 14.86 -7.24 -0.04
C GLU A 169 15.62 -6.37 -1.07
N PHE A 170 16.80 -6.79 -1.51
CA PHE A 170 17.61 -6.08 -2.52
C PHE A 170 17.38 -6.62 -3.94
N ALA A 171 16.31 -7.38 -4.15
CA ALA A 171 15.99 -8.04 -5.41
C ALA A 171 17.08 -9.02 -5.89
N ALA A 172 17.94 -9.51 -5.00
CA ALA A 172 18.90 -10.57 -5.33
C ALA A 172 18.22 -11.94 -5.23
N PRO A 173 18.40 -12.82 -6.23
CA PRO A 173 17.68 -14.09 -6.27
C PRO A 173 18.17 -15.06 -5.19
N ILE A 174 17.22 -15.55 -4.38
CA ILE A 174 17.45 -16.61 -3.38
C ILE A 174 17.28 -18.00 -4.03
N SER A 175 16.45 -18.08 -5.09
CA SER A 175 16.21 -19.32 -5.84
C SER A 175 16.31 -19.09 -7.36
N THR A 176 16.38 -20.19 -8.10
CA THR A 176 16.04 -20.19 -9.53
C THR A 176 14.53 -20.20 -9.71
N GLY A 177 14.06 -19.83 -10.90
CA GLY A 177 12.67 -19.97 -11.32
C GLY A 177 12.29 -21.45 -11.39
N ILE A 178 11.34 -21.85 -10.55
CA ILE A 178 10.85 -23.24 -10.48
C ILE A 178 9.40 -23.30 -10.99
N PRO A 179 9.02 -24.34 -11.77
CA PRO A 179 7.62 -24.54 -12.17
C PRO A 179 6.73 -24.60 -10.94
N VAL A 180 5.56 -23.96 -10.97
CA VAL A 180 4.62 -23.96 -9.82
C VAL A 180 4.18 -25.38 -9.50
N THR A 181 3.75 -26.14 -10.50
CA THR A 181 3.34 -27.54 -10.38
C THR A 181 3.41 -28.23 -11.74
N ASP A 182 3.55 -29.56 -11.74
CA ASP A 182 3.40 -30.44 -12.90
C ASP A 182 2.00 -31.08 -12.97
N GLN A 183 1.16 -30.87 -11.94
CA GLN A 183 -0.15 -31.51 -11.79
C GLN A 183 -1.29 -30.72 -12.46
N VAL A 184 -1.06 -29.44 -12.74
CA VAL A 184 -2.04 -28.53 -13.34
C VAL A 184 -1.45 -27.98 -14.63
N THR A 185 -2.11 -28.25 -15.74
CA THR A 185 -1.75 -27.65 -17.03
C THR A 185 -2.41 -26.29 -17.16
N GLN A 186 -1.61 -25.31 -17.57
CA GLN A 186 -2.09 -23.95 -17.81
C GLN A 186 -3.06 -23.93 -19.00
N SER A 187 -4.22 -23.31 -18.81
CA SER A 187 -5.18 -23.08 -19.90
C SER A 187 -4.93 -21.76 -20.64
N ASP A 188 -4.40 -20.74 -19.94
CA ASP A 188 -4.10 -19.40 -20.47
C ASP A 188 -2.97 -18.75 -19.65
N PRO A 189 -1.94 -18.15 -20.27
CA PRO A 189 -0.88 -17.42 -19.58
C PRO A 189 -1.35 -16.24 -18.71
N TYR A 190 -2.54 -15.68 -18.93
CA TYR A 190 -3.01 -14.51 -18.18
C TYR A 190 -3.91 -14.84 -16.98
N SER A 191 -4.06 -16.13 -16.66
CA SER A 191 -5.12 -16.62 -15.77
C SER A 191 -4.70 -16.78 -14.31
N ALA A 192 -3.44 -16.55 -13.94
CA ALA A 192 -3.01 -16.48 -12.53
C ALA A 192 -2.92 -15.02 -12.07
N ARG A 193 -3.54 -14.71 -10.93
CA ARG A 193 -3.57 -13.37 -10.32
C ARG A 193 -3.15 -13.38 -8.85
N GLY A 194 -3.52 -14.43 -8.10
CA GLY A 194 -3.17 -14.50 -6.68
C GLY A 194 -1.81 -15.16 -6.45
N VAL A 195 -0.87 -14.44 -5.86
CA VAL A 195 0.23 -15.04 -5.10
C VAL A 195 0.15 -14.47 -3.69
N ILE A 196 0.15 -15.36 -2.69
CA ILE A 196 -0.11 -14.98 -1.31
C ILE A 196 1.06 -15.45 -0.46
N ALA A 197 1.77 -14.51 0.17
CA ALA A 197 2.83 -14.82 1.11
C ALA A 197 2.21 -15.41 2.40
N THR A 198 2.85 -16.46 2.92
CA THR A 198 2.50 -16.96 4.25
C THR A 198 3.17 -16.13 5.35
N GLN A 199 2.69 -16.28 6.58
CA GLN A 199 3.32 -15.68 7.75
C GLN A 199 4.56 -16.47 8.23
N ASP A 200 4.85 -17.61 7.61
CA ASP A 200 5.98 -18.47 7.96
C ASP A 200 7.25 -18.00 7.23
N LEU A 201 8.08 -17.26 7.96
CA LEU A 201 9.35 -16.71 7.48
C LEU A 201 10.49 -17.73 7.44
N ASP A 202 10.31 -18.94 7.98
CA ASP A 202 11.35 -19.98 7.88
C ASP A 202 11.28 -20.72 6.54
N SER A 203 10.05 -20.92 6.03
CA SER A 203 9.82 -21.62 4.76
C SER A 203 9.65 -20.72 3.56
N HIS A 204 9.22 -19.46 3.77
CA HIS A 204 8.81 -18.52 2.71
C HIS A 204 7.88 -19.18 1.68
N ASP A 205 6.98 -20.04 2.15
CA ASP A 205 5.98 -20.64 1.29
C ASP A 205 5.00 -19.55 0.80
N VAL A 206 4.59 -19.66 -0.45
CA VAL A 206 3.49 -18.90 -1.04
C VAL A 206 2.36 -19.83 -1.46
N PHE A 207 1.15 -19.28 -1.53
CA PHE A 207 0.03 -19.89 -2.23
C PHE A 207 -0.18 -19.20 -3.57
N ALA A 208 0.04 -19.91 -4.67
CA ALA A 208 -0.32 -19.46 -6.02
C ALA A 208 -1.76 -19.89 -6.33
N VAL A 209 -2.63 -18.94 -6.68
CA VAL A 209 -3.99 -19.17 -7.15
C VAL A 209 -3.97 -19.18 -8.67
N ILE A 210 -4.19 -20.36 -9.25
CA ILE A 210 -4.04 -20.60 -10.68
C ILE A 210 -5.31 -21.23 -11.27
N ASN A 211 -5.60 -20.86 -12.50
CA ASN A 211 -6.62 -21.50 -13.32
C ASN A 211 -5.94 -22.50 -14.26
N GLY A 212 -6.53 -23.68 -14.42
CA GLY A 212 -5.97 -24.69 -15.29
C GLY A 212 -6.77 -25.97 -15.34
N LEU A 213 -6.14 -27.02 -15.83
CA LEU A 213 -6.74 -28.35 -15.98
C LEU A 213 -5.90 -29.39 -15.24
N ASN A 214 -6.53 -30.33 -14.57
CA ASN A 214 -5.90 -31.56 -14.10
C ASN A 214 -6.57 -32.78 -14.73
N ALA A 215 -6.13 -33.99 -14.35
CA ALA A 215 -6.67 -35.24 -14.88
C ALA A 215 -8.19 -35.45 -14.65
N MET A 216 -8.77 -34.73 -13.69
CA MET A 216 -10.19 -34.78 -13.32
C MET A 216 -11.01 -33.60 -13.89
N SER A 217 -10.36 -32.60 -14.48
CA SER A 217 -11.00 -31.39 -14.97
C SER A 217 -11.82 -31.67 -16.23
N THR A 218 -13.08 -31.22 -16.21
CA THR A 218 -13.95 -31.20 -17.39
C THR A 218 -13.99 -29.83 -18.07
N SER A 219 -13.60 -28.79 -17.34
CA SER A 219 -13.48 -27.39 -17.78
C SER A 219 -12.31 -26.74 -17.02
N THR A 220 -11.96 -25.48 -17.33
CA THR A 220 -10.91 -24.77 -16.57
C THR A 220 -11.35 -24.58 -15.12
N ASP A 221 -10.59 -25.15 -14.21
CA ASP A 221 -10.82 -25.21 -12.77
C ASP A 221 -9.89 -24.24 -12.03
N VAL A 222 -10.08 -24.11 -10.71
CA VAL A 222 -9.25 -23.24 -9.84
C VAL A 222 -8.51 -24.09 -8.81
N PHE A 223 -7.22 -23.83 -8.71
CA PHE A 223 -6.32 -24.49 -7.77
C PHE A 223 -5.57 -23.47 -6.94
N SER A 224 -5.33 -23.82 -5.68
CA SER A 224 -4.32 -23.19 -4.86
C SER A 224 -3.12 -24.13 -4.75
N ILE A 225 -1.95 -23.66 -5.12
CA ILE A 225 -0.70 -24.40 -5.05
C ILE A 225 0.18 -23.77 -3.98
N ARG A 226 0.46 -24.52 -2.91
CA ARG A 226 1.46 -24.11 -1.91
C ARG A 226 2.84 -24.51 -2.37
N ARG A 227 3.79 -23.58 -2.36
CA ARG A 227 5.17 -23.84 -2.73
C ARG A 227 6.10 -22.81 -2.10
N GLY A 228 7.26 -23.26 -1.65
CA GLY A 228 8.38 -22.45 -1.18
C GLY A 228 9.61 -22.67 -2.06
N PRO A 229 10.72 -21.97 -1.81
CA PRO A 229 11.93 -22.06 -2.61
C PRO A 229 12.54 -23.47 -2.61
N ASN A 230 12.35 -24.22 -1.52
CA ASN A 230 12.92 -25.57 -1.34
C ASN A 230 11.88 -26.63 -0.95
N THR A 231 10.58 -26.33 -1.09
CA THR A 231 9.50 -27.26 -0.72
C THR A 231 8.84 -27.87 -1.95
N SER A 232 8.31 -29.08 -1.80
CA SER A 232 7.53 -29.70 -2.87
C SER A 232 6.16 -29.02 -2.98
N ALA A 233 5.69 -28.81 -4.21
CA ALA A 233 4.36 -28.26 -4.42
C ALA A 233 3.29 -29.16 -3.82
N SER A 234 2.33 -28.57 -3.11
CA SER A 234 1.08 -29.22 -2.74
C SER A 234 -0.08 -28.50 -3.40
N HIS A 235 -1.09 -29.26 -3.80
CA HIS A 235 -2.23 -28.73 -4.54
C HIS A 235 -3.52 -28.86 -3.73
N LEU A 236 -4.39 -27.86 -3.87
CA LEU A 236 -5.73 -27.85 -3.33
C LEU A 236 -6.69 -27.40 -4.42
N SER A 237 -7.72 -28.21 -4.70
CA SER A 237 -8.82 -27.85 -5.58
C SER A 237 -9.76 -26.84 -4.90
N ILE A 238 -9.81 -25.62 -5.41
CA ILE A 238 -10.73 -24.58 -4.92
C ILE A 238 -12.09 -24.72 -5.59
N TYR A 239 -12.10 -25.02 -6.88
CA TYR A 239 -13.31 -25.32 -7.62
C TYR A 239 -12.98 -26.35 -8.68
N GLN A 240 -13.82 -27.38 -8.79
CA GLN A 240 -13.81 -28.33 -9.88
C GLN A 240 -15.23 -28.58 -10.36
N GLY A 241 -15.50 -28.30 -11.62
CA GLY A 241 -16.87 -28.36 -12.12
C GLY A 241 -17.02 -28.28 -13.64
N PRO A 242 -18.28 -28.32 -14.09
CA PRO A 242 -18.61 -28.24 -15.51
C PRO A 242 -18.46 -26.83 -16.08
N ASP A 243 -18.58 -25.79 -15.23
CA ASP A 243 -18.51 -24.39 -15.65
C ASP A 243 -17.04 -23.93 -15.62
N THR A 244 -16.57 -23.37 -16.73
CA THR A 244 -15.23 -22.79 -16.85
C THR A 244 -15.06 -21.58 -15.94
N VAL A 245 -13.94 -21.52 -15.22
CA VAL A 245 -13.52 -20.33 -14.46
C VAL A 245 -12.51 -19.52 -15.27
N PHE A 246 -12.81 -18.23 -15.44
CA PHE A 246 -11.97 -17.30 -16.20
C PHE A 246 -10.96 -16.53 -15.35
N ARG A 247 -11.34 -16.18 -14.12
CA ARG A 247 -10.48 -15.46 -13.17
C ARG A 247 -10.66 -16.03 -11.77
N ALA A 248 -9.56 -16.15 -11.06
CA ALA A 248 -9.55 -16.44 -9.63
C ALA A 248 -8.45 -15.63 -8.93
N ASP A 249 -8.69 -15.33 -7.67
CA ASP A 249 -7.77 -14.60 -6.82
C ASP A 249 -7.98 -15.05 -5.36
N GLY A 250 -7.09 -14.63 -4.45
CA GLY A 250 -7.24 -14.99 -3.05
C GLY A 250 -6.37 -14.19 -2.10
N VAL A 251 -6.75 -14.28 -0.84
CA VAL A 251 -6.07 -13.67 0.31
C VAL A 251 -5.93 -14.68 1.43
N LEU A 252 -4.98 -14.44 2.33
CA LEU A 252 -4.71 -15.30 3.48
C LEU A 252 -4.73 -14.46 4.76
N ASP A 253 -5.45 -14.95 5.76
CA ASP A 253 -5.45 -14.40 7.11
C ASP A 253 -5.13 -15.53 8.10
N GLY A 254 -3.91 -15.48 8.64
CA GLY A 254 -3.32 -16.59 9.38
C GLY A 254 -3.31 -17.87 8.56
N ASN A 255 -4.18 -18.82 8.92
CA ASN A 255 -4.33 -20.12 8.25
C ASN A 255 -5.58 -20.24 7.39
N ILE A 256 -6.37 -19.17 7.28
CA ILE A 256 -7.63 -19.17 6.54
C ILE A 256 -7.40 -18.41 5.25
N ALA A 257 -7.45 -19.13 4.12
CA ALA A 257 -7.48 -18.48 2.83
C ALA A 257 -8.92 -18.25 2.38
N THR A 258 -9.17 -17.07 1.82
CA THR A 258 -10.42 -16.69 1.16
C THR A 258 -10.13 -16.52 -0.31
N PHE A 259 -10.78 -17.32 -1.15
CA PHE A 259 -10.65 -17.28 -2.60
C PHE A 259 -11.88 -16.64 -3.21
N VAL A 260 -11.68 -15.82 -4.23
CA VAL A 260 -12.73 -15.36 -5.13
C VAL A 260 -12.52 -15.98 -6.51
N PHE A 261 -13.60 -16.38 -7.18
CA PHE A 261 -13.53 -16.87 -8.55
C PHE A 261 -14.81 -16.55 -9.33
N GLU A 262 -14.64 -16.40 -10.65
CA GLU A 262 -15.70 -16.04 -11.59
C GLU A 262 -16.10 -17.24 -12.46
N LYS A 263 -17.37 -17.64 -12.41
CA LYS A 263 -17.93 -18.67 -13.31
C LYS A 263 -19.29 -18.23 -13.86
N ASP A 264 -19.47 -18.28 -15.18
CA ASP A 264 -20.72 -17.92 -15.87
C ASP A 264 -21.31 -16.55 -15.42
N GLY A 265 -20.45 -15.55 -15.23
CA GLY A 265 -20.85 -14.22 -14.74
C GLY A 265 -21.18 -14.14 -13.24
N GLU A 266 -21.08 -15.25 -12.50
CA GLU A 266 -21.22 -15.30 -11.05
C GLU A 266 -19.87 -15.13 -10.34
N VAL A 267 -19.85 -14.38 -9.23
CA VAL A 267 -18.71 -14.20 -8.34
C VAL A 267 -18.93 -15.04 -7.09
N TRP A 268 -18.00 -15.94 -6.82
CA TRP A 268 -18.07 -16.89 -5.71
C TRP A 268 -16.92 -16.70 -4.74
N LEU A 269 -17.22 -16.79 -3.45
CA LEU A 269 -16.23 -16.82 -2.39
C LEU A 269 -16.20 -18.22 -1.78
N ARG A 270 -14.99 -18.74 -1.58
CA ARG A 270 -14.75 -20.00 -0.88
C ARG A 270 -13.63 -19.82 0.12
N ARG A 271 -13.82 -20.34 1.34
CA ARG A 271 -12.82 -20.28 2.40
C ARG A 271 -12.25 -21.67 2.70
N HIS A 272 -10.96 -21.73 3.01
CA HIS A 272 -10.27 -22.96 3.38
C HIS A 272 -9.35 -22.72 4.57
N ASN A 273 -9.38 -23.62 5.55
CA ASN A 273 -8.45 -23.61 6.66
C ASN A 273 -7.31 -24.60 6.38
N TYR A 274 -6.09 -24.09 6.21
CA TYR A 274 -4.92 -24.92 5.89
C TYR A 274 -4.40 -25.74 7.07
N SER A 275 -4.54 -25.28 8.31
CA SER A 275 -4.12 -26.07 9.48
C SER A 275 -4.98 -27.31 9.68
N LEU A 276 -6.28 -27.18 9.43
CA LEU A 276 -7.25 -28.27 9.55
C LEU A 276 -7.45 -29.03 8.24
N ASN A 277 -6.97 -28.47 7.13
CA ASN A 277 -7.18 -28.94 5.77
C ASN A 277 -8.66 -29.20 5.43
N ILE A 278 -9.54 -28.25 5.77
CA ILE A 278 -10.98 -28.34 5.53
C ILE A 278 -11.53 -27.04 4.91
N PRO A 279 -12.55 -27.13 4.05
CA PRO A 279 -13.31 -25.96 3.64
C PRO A 279 -14.10 -25.39 4.83
N LEU A 280 -14.21 -24.08 4.90
CA LEU A 280 -15.03 -23.39 5.90
C LEU A 280 -16.38 -23.00 5.26
N GLY A 281 -17.40 -23.82 5.53
CA GLY A 281 -18.73 -23.62 4.98
C GLY A 281 -18.85 -23.94 3.49
N THR A 282 -20.01 -23.65 2.93
CA THR A 282 -20.25 -23.72 1.48
C THR A 282 -19.80 -22.44 0.80
N ALA A 283 -19.44 -22.52 -0.48
CA ALA A 283 -19.17 -21.32 -1.26
C ALA A 283 -20.41 -20.41 -1.26
N ILE A 284 -20.18 -19.10 -1.14
CA ILE A 284 -21.22 -18.07 -1.14
C ILE A 284 -21.08 -17.20 -2.38
N ARG A 285 -22.19 -16.78 -2.95
CA ARG A 285 -22.21 -15.90 -4.12
C ARG A 285 -22.26 -14.44 -3.69
N ALA A 286 -21.46 -13.59 -4.34
CA ALA A 286 -21.37 -12.16 -4.04
C ALA A 286 -22.40 -11.33 -4.81
N ASN A 287 -22.64 -11.65 -6.08
CA ASN A 287 -23.47 -10.88 -7.00
C ASN A 287 -24.83 -11.58 -7.29
N PRO A 288 -25.92 -11.23 -6.60
CA PRO A 288 -27.22 -11.87 -6.83
C PRO A 288 -27.83 -11.55 -8.22
N ASP A 289 -27.50 -10.40 -8.81
CA ASP A 289 -28.08 -9.91 -10.08
C ASP A 289 -27.33 -10.36 -11.35
N PHE A 290 -26.45 -11.37 -11.24
CA PHE A 290 -25.56 -11.82 -12.30
C PHE A 290 -26.25 -12.15 -13.63
N ALA A 291 -27.51 -12.61 -13.59
CA ALA A 291 -28.28 -12.94 -14.79
C ALA A 291 -28.61 -11.71 -15.64
N LEU A 292 -28.71 -10.54 -15.01
CA LEU A 292 -28.93 -9.26 -15.69
C LEU A 292 -27.61 -8.54 -15.97
N ARG A 293 -26.67 -8.62 -15.03
CA ARG A 293 -25.36 -7.97 -15.12
C ARG A 293 -24.25 -8.96 -14.73
N PRO A 294 -23.77 -9.80 -15.67
CA PRO A 294 -22.69 -10.75 -15.39
C PRO A 294 -21.44 -10.01 -14.93
N ALA A 295 -20.82 -10.56 -13.90
CA ALA A 295 -19.57 -10.04 -13.37
C ALA A 295 -18.39 -10.38 -14.28
N LYS A 296 -17.38 -9.51 -14.25
CA LYS A 296 -16.09 -9.70 -14.89
C LYS A 296 -14.98 -9.22 -13.98
N HIS A 297 -13.86 -9.92 -14.03
CA HIS A 297 -12.61 -9.51 -13.42
C HIS A 297 -12.72 -9.36 -11.90
N ALA A 298 -13.32 -10.33 -11.20
CA ALA A 298 -13.36 -10.29 -9.74
C ALA A 298 -11.94 -10.26 -9.11
N THR A 299 -11.78 -9.46 -8.05
CA THR A 299 -10.57 -9.33 -7.23
C THR A 299 -10.96 -9.31 -5.75
N ILE A 300 -10.03 -9.61 -4.86
CA ILE A 300 -10.26 -9.67 -3.41
C ILE A 300 -9.08 -9.11 -2.65
N THR A 301 -9.37 -8.36 -1.59
CA THR A 301 -8.41 -8.02 -0.55
C THR A 301 -9.00 -8.37 0.81
N GLN A 302 -8.18 -8.39 1.85
CA GLN A 302 -8.65 -8.61 3.21
C GLN A 302 -7.74 -7.93 4.21
N ARG A 303 -8.33 -7.41 5.28
CA ARG A 303 -7.61 -6.98 6.47
C ARG A 303 -8.48 -7.16 7.70
N ASN A 304 -7.86 -7.54 8.81
CA ASN A 304 -8.53 -7.71 10.11
C ASN A 304 -9.79 -8.60 10.04
N GLY A 305 -9.73 -9.71 9.30
CA GLY A 305 -10.85 -10.65 9.15
C GLY A 305 -11.97 -10.21 8.19
N VAL A 306 -11.91 -9.01 7.62
CA VAL A 306 -12.89 -8.48 6.67
C VAL A 306 -12.33 -8.55 5.26
N ALA A 307 -12.94 -9.38 4.42
CA ALA A 307 -12.61 -9.46 3.00
C ALA A 307 -13.45 -8.45 2.21
N VAL A 308 -12.83 -7.70 1.30
CA VAL A 308 -13.50 -6.82 0.34
C VAL A 308 -13.33 -7.41 -1.05
N VAL A 309 -14.44 -7.63 -1.74
CA VAL A 309 -14.47 -8.20 -3.09
C VAL A 309 -15.02 -7.16 -4.05
N ALA A 310 -14.35 -6.99 -5.19
CA ALA A 310 -14.73 -6.04 -6.22
C ALA A 310 -14.81 -6.72 -7.60
N TRP A 311 -15.76 -6.30 -8.44
CA TRP A 311 -15.93 -6.79 -9.81
C TRP A 311 -16.63 -5.75 -10.70
N PHE A 312 -16.47 -5.86 -12.02
CA PHE A 312 -17.30 -5.11 -12.96
C PHE A 312 -18.57 -5.90 -13.30
N ALA A 313 -19.73 -5.26 -13.20
CA ALA A 313 -21.02 -5.84 -13.59
C ALA A 313 -21.56 -5.11 -14.82
N CYS A 314 -21.61 -5.78 -15.97
CA CYS A 314 -21.94 -5.14 -17.26
C CYS A 314 -23.28 -5.61 -17.82
N ASP A 315 -24.02 -4.74 -18.50
CA ASP A 315 -25.17 -5.14 -19.31
C ASP A 315 -24.70 -6.01 -20.51
N PRO A 316 -25.24 -7.22 -20.71
CA PRO A 316 -24.90 -8.08 -21.86
C PRO A 316 -25.21 -7.46 -23.23
N MET A 317 -26.19 -6.56 -23.28
CA MET A 317 -26.67 -5.89 -24.50
C MET A 317 -25.99 -4.54 -24.73
N ASP A 318 -25.51 -3.88 -23.67
CA ASP A 318 -24.66 -2.70 -23.74
C ASP A 318 -23.37 -2.90 -22.92
N PRO A 319 -22.28 -3.37 -23.53
CA PRO A 319 -21.02 -3.61 -22.82
C PRO A 319 -20.35 -2.32 -22.32
N ASN A 320 -20.92 -1.14 -22.60
CA ASN A 320 -20.46 0.13 -22.05
C ASN A 320 -21.23 0.54 -20.78
N ASP A 321 -22.36 -0.10 -20.50
CA ASP A 321 -23.07 0.01 -19.22
C ASP A 321 -22.46 -1.02 -18.27
N CYS A 322 -21.38 -0.62 -17.61
CA CYS A 322 -20.75 -1.40 -16.56
C CYS A 322 -20.64 -0.57 -15.28
N ASP A 323 -20.90 -1.22 -14.15
CA ASP A 323 -20.68 -0.65 -12.83
C ASP A 323 -19.54 -1.40 -12.14
N LEU A 324 -18.69 -0.67 -11.41
CA LEU A 324 -17.81 -1.29 -10.41
C LEU A 324 -18.64 -1.54 -9.16
N GLU A 325 -18.78 -2.81 -8.79
CA GLU A 325 -19.53 -3.25 -7.63
C GLU A 325 -18.59 -3.86 -6.58
N LEU A 326 -18.90 -3.62 -5.31
CA LEU A 326 -18.11 -4.10 -4.18
C LEU A 326 -18.99 -4.75 -3.10
N ARG A 327 -18.38 -5.62 -2.30
CA ARG A 327 -19.02 -6.19 -1.11
C ARG A 327 -18.00 -6.64 -0.07
N SER A 328 -18.32 -6.46 1.20
CA SER A 328 -17.48 -6.82 2.34
C SER A 328 -18.00 -8.06 3.06
N SER A 329 -17.09 -8.90 3.56
CA SER A 329 -17.44 -10.19 4.18
C SER A 329 -16.60 -10.55 5.41
N ASP A 330 -17.28 -10.85 6.51
CA ASP A 330 -16.75 -11.25 7.82
C ASP A 330 -17.30 -12.61 8.28
N PHE A 331 -17.29 -13.62 7.41
CA PHE A 331 -18.00 -14.91 7.58
C PHE A 331 -19.49 -14.87 7.20
N GLY A 332 -20.02 -13.68 6.90
CA GLY A 332 -21.25 -13.43 6.16
C GLY A 332 -21.02 -12.28 5.18
N TRP A 333 -22.08 -11.80 4.54
CA TRP A 333 -22.02 -10.52 3.84
C TRP A 333 -22.41 -9.42 4.82
N ILE A 334 -21.59 -8.36 4.90
CA ILE A 334 -21.86 -7.21 5.77
C ILE A 334 -22.99 -6.37 5.17
N GLU A 335 -22.93 -6.11 3.86
CA GLU A 335 -23.97 -5.38 3.14
C GLU A 335 -25.09 -6.32 2.66
N ASP A 336 -26.33 -5.81 2.71
CA ASP A 336 -27.52 -6.53 2.22
C ASP A 336 -27.44 -6.83 0.72
N ALA A 337 -26.81 -5.94 -0.06
CA ALA A 337 -26.60 -6.04 -1.50
C ALA A 337 -25.24 -5.44 -1.90
N PRO A 338 -24.69 -5.80 -3.08
CA PRO A 338 -23.49 -5.16 -3.60
C PRO A 338 -23.62 -3.64 -3.70
N VAL A 339 -22.57 -2.94 -3.28
CA VAL A 339 -22.47 -1.49 -3.39
C VAL A 339 -22.03 -1.12 -4.80
N LYS A 340 -22.85 -0.35 -5.52
CA LYS A 340 -22.59 0.09 -6.89
C LYS A 340 -22.03 1.50 -6.90
N LEU A 341 -20.84 1.68 -7.47
CA LEU A 341 -20.18 2.98 -7.47
C LEU A 341 -20.60 3.91 -8.63
N ASN A 342 -21.28 3.40 -9.66
CA ASN A 342 -21.77 4.17 -10.82
C ASN A 342 -20.70 5.11 -11.44
N LEU A 343 -19.52 4.56 -11.75
CA LEU A 343 -18.34 5.33 -12.18
C LEU A 343 -18.32 5.52 -13.71
N ALA A 344 -18.03 6.72 -14.20
CA ALA A 344 -17.75 7.01 -15.62
C ALA A 344 -16.22 7.03 -15.91
N PRO A 345 -15.73 6.83 -17.16
CA PRO A 345 -16.39 6.43 -18.41
C PRO A 345 -15.90 5.09 -19.04
N GLN A 346 -16.59 4.70 -20.12
CA GLN A 346 -16.61 3.44 -20.89
C GLN A 346 -15.29 2.65 -21.07
N GLY A 347 -15.41 1.32 -21.00
CA GLY A 347 -14.35 0.35 -21.35
C GLY A 347 -13.58 -0.16 -20.15
N TYR A 348 -14.26 -0.80 -19.20
CA TYR A 348 -13.70 -1.17 -17.91
C TYR A 348 -13.03 -2.54 -17.92
N GLY A 349 -11.93 -2.67 -17.18
CA GLY A 349 -11.36 -3.97 -16.89
C GLY A 349 -10.31 -3.93 -15.79
N TYR A 350 -10.14 -5.09 -15.17
CA TYR A 350 -9.08 -5.34 -14.18
C TYR A 350 -9.13 -4.38 -12.99
N PRO A 351 -10.21 -4.39 -12.20
CA PRO A 351 -10.21 -3.70 -10.93
C PRO A 351 -9.21 -4.41 -10.01
N GLU A 352 -8.46 -3.62 -9.26
CA GLU A 352 -7.65 -4.04 -8.12
C GLU A 352 -8.07 -3.23 -6.89
N VAL A 353 -7.95 -3.86 -5.72
CA VAL A 353 -8.50 -3.34 -4.47
C VAL A 353 -7.51 -3.54 -3.32
N ALA A 354 -7.39 -2.54 -2.46
CA ALA A 354 -6.60 -2.60 -1.23
C ALA A 354 -7.37 -2.02 -0.04
N VAL A 355 -7.10 -2.50 1.17
CA VAL A 355 -7.74 -2.03 2.39
C VAL A 355 -6.68 -1.57 3.43
N GLY A 356 -6.82 -0.32 3.88
CA GLY A 356 -5.96 0.33 4.87
C GLY A 356 -6.22 -0.15 6.30
N GLU A 357 -5.33 0.18 7.23
CA GLU A 357 -5.50 -0.13 8.67
C GLU A 357 -6.72 0.55 9.28
N ASP A 358 -7.02 1.73 8.78
CA ASP A 358 -8.18 2.54 9.15
C ASP A 358 -9.50 2.02 8.53
N GLY A 359 -9.45 0.97 7.71
CA GLY A 359 -10.60 0.38 7.04
C GLY A 359 -11.02 1.11 5.75
N ARG A 360 -10.29 2.15 5.32
CA ARG A 360 -10.52 2.75 4.00
C ARG A 360 -10.16 1.77 2.91
N VAL A 361 -10.87 1.85 1.80
CA VAL A 361 -10.67 1.00 0.63
C VAL A 361 -10.20 1.85 -0.53
N ALA A 362 -9.11 1.44 -1.17
CA ALA A 362 -8.62 2.04 -2.39
C ALA A 362 -8.87 1.11 -3.58
N LEU A 363 -9.22 1.72 -4.71
CA LEU A 363 -9.49 1.04 -5.96
C LEU A 363 -8.63 1.61 -7.08
N ALA A 364 -8.20 0.74 -7.99
CA ALA A 364 -7.60 1.12 -9.25
C ALA A 364 -8.19 0.28 -10.39
N TRP A 365 -8.43 0.88 -11.56
CA TRP A 365 -8.92 0.13 -12.73
C TRP A 365 -8.51 0.74 -14.06
N GLY A 366 -8.50 -0.10 -15.09
CA GLY A 366 -8.33 0.34 -16.47
C GLY A 366 -9.67 0.72 -17.11
N GLY A 367 -9.65 1.80 -17.88
CA GLY A 367 -10.81 2.36 -18.56
C GLY A 367 -10.50 2.81 -19.99
N GLY A 368 -11.49 3.41 -20.64
CA GLY A 368 -11.35 4.10 -21.92
C GLY A 368 -11.53 3.19 -23.14
N VAL A 369 -11.47 3.82 -24.33
CA VAL A 369 -11.64 3.13 -25.62
C VAL A 369 -10.29 2.83 -26.27
N THR A 370 -10.25 1.96 -27.26
CA THR A 370 -8.99 1.61 -27.97
C THR A 370 -8.27 2.87 -28.47
N HIS A 371 -6.95 2.97 -28.22
CA HIS A 371 -6.10 4.15 -28.47
C HIS A 371 -6.40 5.40 -27.63
N ASN A 372 -7.33 5.31 -26.68
CA ASN A 372 -7.61 6.35 -25.70
C ASN A 372 -7.95 5.68 -24.36
N ARG A 373 -7.00 4.88 -23.88
CA ARG A 373 -7.13 4.14 -22.63
C ARG A 373 -6.78 5.03 -21.45
N GLN A 374 -7.31 4.69 -20.28
CA GLN A 374 -7.21 5.51 -19.08
C GLN A 374 -6.91 4.64 -17.88
N ALA A 375 -6.12 5.15 -16.94
CA ALA A 375 -5.95 4.58 -15.61
C ALA A 375 -6.74 5.43 -14.61
N TRP A 376 -7.52 4.77 -13.75
CA TRP A 376 -8.39 5.43 -12.79
C TRP A 376 -8.15 4.89 -11.38
N ALA A 377 -8.50 5.70 -10.38
CA ALA A 377 -8.52 5.30 -8.98
C ALA A 377 -9.66 5.96 -8.20
N ALA A 378 -9.98 5.41 -7.04
CA ALA A 378 -10.94 5.98 -6.10
C ALA A 378 -10.62 5.55 -4.66
N LEU A 379 -11.04 6.35 -3.70
CA LEU A 379 -11.03 6.00 -2.27
C LEU A 379 -12.46 5.86 -1.76
N LEU A 380 -12.60 5.01 -0.75
CA LEU A 380 -13.84 4.76 -0.05
C LEU A 380 -13.59 4.76 1.45
N GLU A 381 -14.50 5.37 2.19
CA GLU A 381 -14.58 5.29 3.65
C GLU A 381 -14.93 3.87 4.11
N PRO A 382 -14.69 3.53 5.39
CA PRO A 382 -15.20 2.32 5.99
C PRO A 382 -16.71 2.18 5.76
N GLY A 383 -17.14 1.08 5.14
CA GLY A 383 -18.53 0.87 4.71
C GLY A 383 -18.77 1.07 3.21
N LEU A 384 -17.71 1.17 2.40
CA LEU A 384 -17.75 1.21 0.94
C LEU A 384 -18.49 2.44 0.38
N VAL A 385 -18.37 3.59 1.05
CA VAL A 385 -18.91 4.87 0.56
C VAL A 385 -17.79 5.64 -0.12
N LEU A 386 -18.02 6.13 -1.35
CA LEU A 386 -17.02 6.96 -2.05
C LEU A 386 -16.58 8.14 -1.19
N ASP A 387 -15.27 8.27 -1.02
CA ASP A 387 -14.62 9.41 -0.42
C ASP A 387 -14.10 10.32 -1.56
N GLY A 388 -14.81 11.43 -1.78
CA GLY A 388 -14.52 12.34 -2.89
C GLY A 388 -14.85 11.79 -4.28
N ALA A 389 -14.34 12.47 -5.30
CA ALA A 389 -14.52 12.08 -6.70
C ALA A 389 -13.41 11.10 -7.14
N PRO A 390 -13.72 10.12 -8.01
CA PRO A 390 -12.71 9.29 -8.65
C PRO A 390 -11.63 10.11 -9.35
N TRP A 391 -10.40 9.62 -9.28
CA TRP A 391 -9.24 10.22 -9.90
C TRP A 391 -8.94 9.60 -11.26
N LEU A 392 -8.74 10.46 -12.25
CA LEU A 392 -8.10 10.07 -13.50
C LEU A 392 -6.58 10.09 -13.28
N LEU A 393 -5.98 8.91 -13.04
CA LEU A 393 -4.54 8.79 -12.84
C LEU A 393 -3.78 9.19 -14.11
N GLN A 394 -4.22 8.67 -15.25
CA GLN A 394 -3.68 9.06 -16.55
C GLN A 394 -4.77 8.96 -17.62
N ASP A 395 -4.83 9.98 -18.47
CA ASP A 395 -5.66 10.03 -19.66
C ASP A 395 -4.86 9.69 -20.93
N SER A 396 -5.56 9.34 -22.00
CA SER A 396 -5.00 9.28 -23.35
C SER A 396 -3.80 8.35 -23.52
N ILE A 397 -3.78 7.21 -22.82
CA ILE A 397 -2.78 6.15 -23.01
C ILE A 397 -3.02 5.53 -24.40
N PRO A 398 -2.11 5.70 -25.38
CA PRO A 398 -2.37 5.33 -26.77
C PRO A 398 -2.08 3.85 -27.03
N THR A 399 -2.73 2.97 -26.26
CA THR A 399 -2.58 1.51 -26.33
C THR A 399 -3.84 0.81 -26.83
N PHE A 400 -3.66 -0.40 -27.36
CA PHE A 400 -4.78 -1.29 -27.69
C PHE A 400 -5.34 -1.97 -26.44
N SER A 401 -4.46 -2.49 -25.59
CA SER A 401 -4.80 -3.21 -24.36
C SER A 401 -5.23 -2.27 -23.25
N LEU A 402 -6.18 -2.71 -22.42
CA LEU A 402 -6.54 -1.98 -21.20
C LEU A 402 -5.32 -1.93 -20.26
N PRO A 403 -5.04 -0.77 -19.64
CA PRO A 403 -4.05 -0.70 -18.59
C PRO A 403 -4.49 -1.59 -17.43
N THR A 404 -3.50 -2.16 -16.76
CA THR A 404 -3.68 -3.02 -15.59
C THR A 404 -3.03 -2.33 -14.41
N PRO A 405 -3.67 -1.28 -13.86
CA PRO A 405 -3.15 -0.65 -12.67
C PRO A 405 -3.22 -1.62 -11.49
N ASP A 406 -2.45 -1.31 -10.47
CA ASP A 406 -2.48 -2.01 -9.19
C ASP A 406 -2.50 -1.00 -8.04
N VAL A 407 -3.00 -1.44 -6.89
CA VAL A 407 -3.12 -0.63 -5.68
C VAL A 407 -2.75 -1.44 -4.46
N ILE A 408 -1.99 -0.83 -3.55
CA ILE A 408 -1.63 -1.42 -2.26
C ILE A 408 -1.88 -0.42 -1.14
N ALA A 409 -2.22 -0.94 0.04
CA ALA A 409 -2.30 -0.18 1.27
C ALA A 409 -0.95 -0.27 2.00
N LEU A 410 -0.35 0.89 2.27
CA LEU A 410 0.92 1.01 2.97
C LEU A 410 0.70 0.97 4.48
N GLU A 411 1.74 0.59 5.24
CA GLU A 411 1.68 0.50 6.71
C GLU A 411 1.69 1.87 7.39
N ASP A 412 1.96 2.94 6.65
CA ASP A 412 1.89 4.32 7.14
C ASP A 412 0.48 4.95 7.00
N GLY A 413 -0.51 4.16 6.57
CA GLY A 413 -1.90 4.60 6.40
C GLY A 413 -2.22 5.21 5.04
N ASN A 414 -1.27 5.25 4.10
CA ASN A 414 -1.48 5.76 2.74
C ASN A 414 -1.68 4.64 1.72
N PHE A 415 -2.00 5.01 0.48
CA PHE A 415 -2.16 4.07 -0.62
C PHE A 415 -1.19 4.39 -1.75
N ALA A 416 -0.62 3.35 -2.37
CA ALA A 416 0.18 3.48 -3.58
C ALA A 416 -0.58 2.90 -4.77
N PHE A 417 -0.52 3.61 -5.90
CA PHE A 417 -1.15 3.24 -7.16
C PHE A 417 -0.07 3.19 -8.24
N ALA A 418 0.01 2.11 -9.00
CA ALA A 418 0.98 1.98 -10.08
C ALA A 418 0.34 1.45 -11.35
N TRP A 419 0.84 1.88 -12.51
CA TRP A 419 0.34 1.46 -13.81
C TRP A 419 1.41 1.61 -14.90
N GLY A 420 1.23 0.89 -16.01
CA GLY A 420 2.15 0.93 -17.14
C GLY A 420 1.69 1.87 -18.25
N ASP A 421 2.62 2.62 -18.83
CA ASP A 421 2.48 3.37 -20.07
C ASP A 421 3.50 2.85 -21.09
N SER A 422 3.08 1.84 -21.85
CA SER A 422 3.94 1.22 -22.88
C SER A 422 4.40 2.22 -23.96
N PRO A 423 3.55 3.10 -24.50
CA PRO A 423 3.97 4.11 -25.48
C PRO A 423 4.99 5.12 -24.95
N ALA A 424 4.91 5.51 -23.67
CA ALA A 424 5.92 6.34 -23.02
C ALA A 424 7.13 5.54 -22.50
N GLN A 425 7.09 4.20 -22.61
CA GLN A 425 8.09 3.27 -22.08
C GLN A 425 8.31 3.44 -20.57
N ARG A 426 7.24 3.65 -19.81
CA ARG A 426 7.30 4.01 -18.39
C ARG A 426 6.36 3.17 -17.52
N VAL A 427 6.78 2.98 -16.28
CA VAL A 427 5.90 2.58 -15.18
C VAL A 427 5.71 3.82 -14.31
N HIS A 428 4.47 4.10 -13.98
CA HIS A 428 4.10 5.19 -13.10
C HIS A 428 3.77 4.65 -11.71
N ILE A 429 4.06 5.44 -10.68
CA ILE A 429 3.64 5.17 -9.30
C ILE A 429 3.30 6.48 -8.60
N ARG A 430 2.19 6.50 -7.87
CA ARG A 430 1.75 7.64 -7.07
C ARG A 430 1.31 7.19 -5.69
N ARG A 431 1.45 8.08 -4.70
CA ARG A 431 1.02 7.87 -3.32
C ARG A 431 0.02 8.94 -2.89
N PHE A 432 -1.07 8.51 -2.28
CA PHE A 432 -2.16 9.37 -1.82
C PHE A 432 -2.45 9.10 -0.35
N SER A 433 -2.64 10.17 0.42
CA SER A 433 -3.08 10.10 1.82
C SER A 433 -4.59 10.23 1.98
N GLY A 434 -5.27 10.80 1.00
CA GLY A 434 -6.72 11.03 1.02
C GLY A 434 -7.25 11.54 -0.32
N PRO A 435 -8.56 11.85 -0.41
CA PRO A 435 -9.31 12.09 -1.65
C PRO A 435 -8.86 13.35 -2.41
N ASP A 436 -8.28 14.32 -1.72
CA ASP A 436 -7.93 15.64 -2.29
C ASP A 436 -6.42 15.92 -2.28
N LEU A 437 -5.61 15.01 -1.74
CA LEU A 437 -4.18 15.25 -1.49
C LEU A 437 -3.33 14.07 -2.00
N PRO A 438 -2.78 14.15 -3.24
CA PRO A 438 -1.58 13.38 -3.54
C PRO A 438 -0.47 13.85 -2.58
N LEU A 439 0.20 12.90 -1.92
CA LEU A 439 1.35 13.24 -1.07
C LEU A 439 2.54 13.74 -1.88
N VAL A 440 2.60 13.37 -3.17
CA VAL A 440 3.68 13.73 -4.06
C VAL A 440 3.17 14.77 -5.07
N THR A 441 3.10 16.04 -4.66
CA THR A 441 2.72 17.15 -5.56
C THR A 441 3.90 17.68 -6.37
N ASP A 442 5.13 17.52 -5.87
CA ASP A 442 6.30 18.28 -6.36
C ASP A 442 7.36 17.42 -7.07
N VAL A 443 7.26 16.09 -6.99
CA VAL A 443 8.18 15.15 -7.66
C VAL A 443 7.36 14.27 -8.61
N GLY A 444 7.36 14.62 -9.90
CA GLY A 444 6.46 14.02 -10.88
C GLY A 444 6.47 12.49 -10.85
N ASP A 445 5.27 11.89 -10.84
CA ASP A 445 4.81 10.58 -11.36
C ASP A 445 5.70 9.31 -11.31
N GLU A 446 6.91 9.36 -10.77
CA GLU A 446 8.00 8.52 -11.28
C GLU A 446 8.89 8.02 -10.13
N ALA A 447 8.93 6.70 -9.97
CA ALA A 447 10.19 6.10 -9.57
C ALA A 447 11.15 6.23 -10.78
N ALA A 448 12.43 6.47 -10.50
CA ALA A 448 13.46 6.72 -11.52
C ALA A 448 13.87 5.43 -12.29
N TRP A 449 12.89 4.71 -12.83
CA TRP A 449 13.14 3.52 -13.63
C TRP A 449 13.68 3.89 -15.02
N PRO A 450 14.61 3.10 -15.57
CA PRO A 450 14.97 3.21 -16.98
C PRO A 450 13.75 3.03 -17.88
N ALA A 451 13.85 3.55 -19.11
CA ALA A 451 12.83 3.29 -20.13
C ALA A 451 12.68 1.77 -20.33
N SER A 452 11.44 1.30 -20.27
CA SER A 452 11.08 -0.10 -20.39
C SER A 452 10.15 -0.28 -21.58
N ASP A 453 10.54 -1.12 -22.55
CA ASP A 453 9.70 -1.41 -23.69
C ASP A 453 8.52 -2.33 -23.30
N SER A 454 7.40 -2.20 -24.00
CA SER A 454 6.24 -3.10 -23.86
C SER A 454 5.66 -3.22 -22.44
N VAL A 455 5.73 -2.13 -21.64
CA VAL A 455 5.26 -2.12 -20.24
C VAL A 455 3.79 -2.58 -20.13
N ALA A 456 3.56 -3.62 -19.33
CA ALA A 456 2.24 -4.11 -18.98
C ALA A 456 2.23 -4.86 -17.65
N HIS A 457 1.05 -5.12 -17.09
CA HIS A 457 0.86 -5.98 -15.91
C HIS A 457 1.70 -5.55 -14.71
N VAL A 458 1.60 -4.28 -14.33
CA VAL A 458 2.28 -3.75 -13.14
C VAL A 458 1.64 -4.37 -11.91
N ARG A 459 2.47 -4.86 -10.98
CA ARG A 459 2.04 -5.42 -9.70
C ARG A 459 2.92 -4.93 -8.57
N MET A 460 2.29 -4.75 -7.43
CA MET A 460 2.92 -4.31 -6.20
C MET A 460 2.59 -5.26 -5.06
N ALA A 461 3.56 -5.42 -4.16
CA ALA A 461 3.33 -5.97 -2.84
C ALA A 461 4.11 -5.14 -1.83
N THR A 462 3.62 -5.10 -0.61
CA THR A 462 4.26 -4.37 0.48
C THR A 462 4.25 -5.19 1.75
N ALA A 463 5.31 -5.00 2.53
CA ALA A 463 5.42 -5.46 3.89
C ALA A 463 6.43 -4.55 4.62
N ALA A 464 6.17 -4.29 5.89
CA ALA A 464 6.93 -3.31 6.67
C ALA A 464 6.93 -1.94 5.96
N ARG A 465 8.10 -1.52 5.46
CA ARG A 465 8.30 -0.25 4.75
C ARG A 465 8.82 -0.41 3.34
N LEU A 466 8.72 -1.63 2.80
CA LEU A 466 9.19 -1.95 1.47
C LEU A 466 8.01 -2.12 0.51
N VAL A 467 8.25 -1.78 -0.74
CA VAL A 467 7.33 -2.03 -1.85
C VAL A 467 8.10 -2.70 -2.97
N SER A 468 7.78 -3.95 -3.28
CA SER A 468 8.25 -4.59 -4.50
C SER A 468 7.34 -4.19 -5.65
N VAL A 469 7.89 -3.57 -6.70
CA VAL A 469 7.15 -3.25 -7.93
C VAL A 469 7.70 -4.12 -9.05
N VAL A 470 6.83 -4.90 -9.70
CA VAL A 470 7.19 -5.77 -10.82
C VAL A 470 6.27 -5.55 -12.01
N TRP A 471 6.76 -5.76 -13.23
CA TRP A 471 5.96 -5.60 -14.45
C TRP A 471 6.49 -6.47 -15.58
N SER A 472 5.67 -6.66 -16.61
CA SER A 472 6.13 -7.20 -17.90
C SER A 472 6.77 -6.07 -18.70
N GLY A 473 7.99 -6.26 -19.15
CA GLY A 473 8.67 -5.39 -20.11
C GLY A 473 9.32 -6.21 -21.22
N SER A 474 10.09 -5.57 -22.09
CA SER A 474 10.93 -6.30 -23.04
C SER A 474 12.37 -5.85 -23.05
N VAL A 475 13.29 -6.80 -23.17
CA VAL A 475 14.73 -6.62 -23.37
C VAL A 475 15.10 -7.29 -24.69
N ASP A 476 15.68 -6.55 -25.63
CA ASP A 476 16.06 -7.07 -26.96
C ASP A 476 14.92 -7.82 -27.70
N SER A 477 13.68 -7.31 -27.58
CA SER A 477 12.44 -7.91 -28.14
C SER A 477 11.97 -9.23 -27.51
N VAL A 478 12.58 -9.65 -26.40
CA VAL A 478 12.11 -10.75 -25.55
C VAL A 478 11.27 -10.17 -24.43
N LEU A 479 10.13 -10.78 -24.11
CA LEU A 479 9.31 -10.34 -22.97
C LEU A 479 9.92 -10.90 -21.70
N GLU A 480 10.15 -10.04 -20.72
CA GLU A 480 10.86 -10.31 -19.48
C GLU A 480 10.07 -9.70 -18.31
N ILE A 481 10.31 -10.20 -17.10
CA ILE A 481 9.80 -9.60 -15.88
C ILE A 481 10.86 -8.64 -15.35
N GLN A 482 10.44 -7.40 -15.16
CA GLN A 482 11.29 -6.33 -14.64
C GLN A 482 10.79 -5.92 -13.27
N GLY A 483 11.66 -5.35 -12.44
CA GLY A 483 11.24 -4.85 -11.14
C GLY A 483 12.31 -4.14 -10.34
N GLN A 484 11.87 -3.56 -9.23
CA GLN A 484 12.71 -2.92 -8.22
C GLN A 484 11.99 -2.94 -6.87
N VAL A 485 12.76 -2.97 -5.78
CA VAL A 485 12.27 -2.73 -4.43
C VAL A 485 12.47 -1.25 -4.07
N LEU A 486 11.40 -0.64 -3.58
CA LEU A 486 11.34 0.73 -3.09
C LEU A 486 11.12 0.74 -1.58
N SER A 487 11.42 1.87 -0.94
CA SER A 487 11.12 2.10 0.47
C SER A 487 10.41 3.42 0.71
N TYR A 488 9.65 3.49 1.81
CA TYR A 488 8.91 4.67 2.25
C TYR A 488 9.04 4.92 3.76
#